data_AF-A0A2A8H824-F1
#
_entry.id   AF-A0A2A8H824-F1
#
_cell.length_a   1.000
_cell.length_b   1.000
_cell.length_c   1.000
_cell.angle_alpha   90.00
_cell.angle_beta   90.00
_cell.angle_gamma   90.00
#
_symmetry.space_group_name_H-M   'P 1'
#
loop_
_entity.id
_entity.type
_entity.pdbx_description
1 polymer ?
#
loop_
_entity_poly.entity_id
_entity_poly.type
_entity_poly.pdbx_seq_one_letter_code
_entity_poly.pdbx_strand_id
1 'polypeptide(L)'
;MNEIMNLSTDINVITAEIKSYQQIAGQSIFEIGKRLKHVKENDLAHGQWSKWCEEEIDMNRTQADKFIIIAKEFPNECTYTHLGFRALYEIATIEPEQRKKVHTIPSTGEEKTVDAMTVREVREVKKALKEKDKLLRQAQEKAKLAQQEATQARKSEQLTRKQLEEIEQQEPQIVEREVVKEVEIVPDNLLSEIDKLKDEASFYKQKADALSKDVDDIQLEESSMNYIANKNVHNLIAYMDGFLRDAVVSSLMRGSIATASDATKELLDSRVEAFQEFLNDLKIAKTGRKIN
;
A
#
# COMPACT_ATOMS: atom_id res chain seq x y z
N MET A 1 -47.60 40.03 13.87
CA MET A 1 -47.30 41.34 13.25
C MET A 1 -46.54 40.99 11.97
N ASN A 2 -47.19 41.03 10.81
CA ASN A 2 -46.49 40.76 9.54
C ASN A 2 -45.71 42.03 9.20
N GLU A 3 -44.40 42.02 9.43
CA GLU A 3 -43.53 43.04 8.86
C GLU A 3 -43.68 43.02 7.34
N ILE A 4 -44.10 44.14 6.79
CA ILE A 4 -44.05 44.37 5.35
C ILE A 4 -42.55 44.44 5.01
N MET A 5 -42.02 43.39 4.35
CA MET A 5 -40.66 43.42 3.82
C MET A 5 -40.54 44.55 2.79
N ASN A 6 -39.99 45.69 3.20
CA ASN A 6 -39.66 46.79 2.31
C ASN A 6 -38.34 46.47 1.58
N LEU A 7 -38.43 45.66 0.53
CA LEU A 7 -37.30 45.34 -0.34
C LEU A 7 -37.01 46.52 -1.30
N SER A 8 -35.74 46.83 -1.50
CA SER A 8 -35.31 47.76 -2.55
C SER A 8 -35.71 47.24 -3.94
N THR A 9 -35.94 48.12 -4.92
CA THR A 9 -36.18 47.74 -6.32
C THR A 9 -34.90 47.66 -7.15
N ASP A 10 -33.76 48.11 -6.61
CA ASP A 10 -32.46 48.06 -7.28
C ASP A 10 -31.78 46.70 -7.03
N ILE A 11 -31.55 45.95 -8.10
CA ILE A 11 -30.87 44.65 -8.07
C ILE A 11 -29.48 44.70 -7.43
N ASN A 12 -28.74 45.81 -7.58
CA ASN A 12 -27.41 45.96 -6.99
C ASN A 12 -27.50 46.11 -5.47
N VAL A 13 -28.51 46.85 -4.98
CA VAL A 13 -28.78 47.01 -3.55
C VAL A 13 -29.18 45.67 -2.94
N ILE A 14 -30.15 44.97 -3.53
CA ILE A 14 -30.55 43.62 -3.07
C ILE A 14 -29.34 42.66 -3.07
N THR A 15 -28.51 42.70 -4.11
CA THR A 15 -27.31 41.84 -4.19
C THR A 15 -26.32 42.13 -3.07
N ALA A 16 -26.10 43.41 -2.74
CA ALA A 16 -25.21 43.82 -1.65
C ALA A 16 -25.77 43.39 -0.28
N GLU A 17 -27.07 43.55 -0.05
CA GLU A 17 -27.76 43.09 1.16
C GLU A 17 -27.63 41.57 1.34
N ILE A 18 -27.89 40.79 0.28
CA ILE A 18 -27.74 39.32 0.31
C ILE A 18 -26.31 38.93 0.67
N LYS A 19 -25.30 39.55 0.04
CA LYS A 19 -23.89 39.27 0.35
C LYS A 19 -23.53 39.62 1.80
N SER A 20 -24.08 40.71 2.34
CA SER A 20 -23.92 41.10 3.74
C SER A 20 -24.50 40.04 4.69
N TYR A 21 -25.73 39.59 4.45
CA TYR A 21 -26.34 38.52 5.25
C TYR A 21 -25.59 37.19 5.14
N GLN A 22 -25.09 36.84 3.95
CA GLN A 22 -24.23 35.65 3.77
C GLN A 22 -22.96 35.75 4.63
N GLN A 23 -22.29 36.91 4.61
CA GLN A 23 -21.10 37.15 5.42
C GLN A 23 -21.40 37.07 6.92
N ILE A 24 -22.48 37.70 7.39
CA ILE A 24 -22.92 37.64 8.79
C ILE A 24 -23.24 36.19 9.20
N ALA A 25 -23.93 35.44 8.36
CA ALA A 25 -24.25 34.03 8.61
C ALA A 25 -22.98 33.17 8.71
N GLY A 26 -22.02 33.38 7.80
CA GLY A 26 -20.72 32.71 7.85
C GLY A 26 -19.93 33.04 9.11
N GLN A 27 -19.83 34.32 9.46
CA GLN A 27 -19.15 34.77 10.68
C GLN A 27 -19.81 34.22 11.95
N SER A 28 -21.14 34.17 11.99
CA SER A 28 -21.90 33.61 13.11
C SER A 28 -21.53 32.17 13.40
N ILE A 29 -21.19 31.37 12.38
CA ILE A 29 -20.75 29.98 12.57
C ILE A 29 -19.46 29.91 13.41
N PHE A 30 -18.47 30.76 13.10
CA PHE A 30 -17.21 30.80 13.85
C PHE A 30 -17.42 31.32 15.27
N GLU A 31 -18.19 32.40 15.42
CA GLU A 31 -18.49 33.02 16.71
C GLU A 31 -19.27 32.07 17.65
N ILE A 32 -20.24 31.32 17.13
CA ILE A 32 -20.92 30.24 17.86
C ILE A 32 -19.90 29.18 18.30
N GLY A 33 -19.05 28.71 17.38
CA GLY A 33 -18.03 27.69 17.68
C GLY A 33 -17.04 28.11 18.77
N LYS A 34 -16.60 29.37 18.80
CA LYS A 34 -15.72 29.89 19.86
C LYS A 34 -16.39 29.90 21.24
N ARG A 35 -17.66 30.33 21.32
CA ARG A 35 -18.43 30.36 22.58
C ARG A 35 -18.69 28.95 23.09
N LEU A 36 -19.09 28.05 22.20
CA LEU A 36 -19.26 26.62 22.52
C LEU A 36 -17.96 26.01 23.04
N LYS A 37 -16.82 26.31 22.41
CA LYS A 37 -15.50 25.85 22.85
C LYS A 37 -15.17 26.38 24.26
N HIS A 38 -15.38 27.67 24.49
CA HIS A 38 -15.13 28.30 25.79
C HIS A 38 -15.93 27.63 26.91
N VAL A 39 -17.25 27.49 26.73
CA VAL A 39 -18.15 26.85 27.71
C VAL A 39 -17.72 25.40 27.99
N LYS A 40 -17.38 24.66 26.93
CA LYS A 40 -16.96 23.25 27.05
C LYS A 40 -15.63 23.08 27.80
N GLU A 41 -14.71 24.03 27.66
CA GLU A 41 -13.38 23.98 28.27
C GLU A 41 -13.33 24.58 29.68
N ASN A 42 -14.19 25.54 30.02
CA ASN A 42 -14.06 26.35 31.24
C ASN A 42 -15.23 26.26 32.23
N ASP A 43 -16.47 26.07 31.75
CA ASP A 43 -17.66 26.32 32.57
C ASP A 43 -18.42 25.06 33.00
N LEU A 44 -18.18 23.93 32.33
CA LEU A 44 -18.96 22.70 32.54
C LEU A 44 -18.16 21.57 33.18
N ALA A 45 -18.72 21.00 34.24
CA ALA A 45 -18.23 19.76 34.84
C ALA A 45 -18.40 18.57 33.88
N HIS A 46 -17.60 17.52 34.08
CA HIS A 46 -17.62 16.32 33.23
C HIS A 46 -19.05 15.72 33.14
N GLY A 47 -19.52 15.48 31.91
CA GLY A 47 -20.85 14.92 31.63
C GLY A 47 -21.99 15.94 31.45
N GLN A 48 -21.81 17.22 31.79
CA GLN A 48 -22.87 18.24 31.66
C GLN A 48 -23.01 18.80 30.23
N TRP A 49 -22.01 18.60 29.36
CA TRP A 49 -21.98 19.16 28.01
C TRP A 49 -23.21 18.80 27.16
N SER A 50 -23.60 17.52 27.13
CA SER A 50 -24.73 17.09 26.30
C SER A 50 -26.04 17.72 26.76
N LYS A 51 -26.24 17.76 28.09
CA LYS A 51 -27.45 18.30 28.71
C LYS A 51 -27.57 19.80 28.46
N TRP A 52 -26.49 20.55 28.70
CA TRP A 52 -26.46 21.98 28.46
C TRP A 52 -26.74 22.34 26.99
N CYS A 53 -26.12 21.61 26.04
CA CYS A 53 -26.37 21.83 24.62
C CYS A 53 -27.86 21.64 24.25
N GLU A 54 -28.50 20.58 24.76
CA GLU A 54 -29.89 20.25 24.42
C GLU A 54 -30.89 21.15 25.14
N GLU A 55 -30.69 21.42 26.44
CA GLU A 55 -31.67 22.12 27.27
C GLU A 55 -31.56 23.65 27.22
N GLU A 56 -30.35 24.21 27.07
CA GLU A 56 -30.14 25.68 27.17
C GLU A 56 -30.05 26.38 25.81
N ILE A 57 -29.55 25.69 24.77
CA ILE A 57 -29.32 26.29 23.45
C ILE A 57 -29.99 25.53 22.29
N ASP A 58 -30.82 24.54 22.60
CA ASP A 58 -31.57 23.73 21.63
C ASP A 58 -30.69 23.18 20.49
N MET A 59 -29.50 22.68 20.85
CA MET A 59 -28.51 22.17 19.90
C MET A 59 -28.07 20.77 20.29
N ASN A 60 -28.11 19.84 19.34
CA ASN A 60 -27.55 18.51 19.58
C ASN A 60 -26.04 18.62 19.86
N ARG A 61 -25.54 17.85 20.85
CA ARG A 61 -24.11 17.76 21.19
C ARG A 61 -23.20 17.60 19.95
N THR A 62 -23.59 16.73 19.03
CA THR A 62 -22.84 16.46 17.80
C THR A 62 -22.77 17.68 16.90
N GLN A 63 -23.83 18.48 16.83
CA GLN A 63 -23.85 19.71 16.06
C GLN A 63 -22.97 20.77 16.73
N ALA A 64 -23.06 20.92 18.04
CA ALA A 64 -22.20 21.82 18.82
C ALA A 64 -20.70 21.48 18.65
N ASP A 65 -20.35 20.19 18.71
CA ASP A 65 -18.98 19.72 18.50
C ASP A 65 -18.47 20.07 17.09
N LYS A 66 -19.32 20.04 16.06
CA LYS A 66 -18.94 20.44 14.69
C LYS A 66 -18.66 21.95 14.59
N PHE A 67 -19.44 22.80 15.26
CA PHE A 67 -19.15 24.23 15.34
C PHE A 67 -17.78 24.49 16.00
N ILE A 68 -17.47 23.78 17.09
CA ILE A 68 -16.17 23.86 17.75
C ILE A 68 -15.03 23.44 16.80
N ILE A 69 -15.21 22.34 16.06
CA ILE A 69 -14.23 21.86 15.08
C ILE A 69 -13.96 22.93 14.01
N ILE A 70 -15.01 23.54 13.44
CA ILE A 70 -14.87 24.60 12.44
C ILE A 70 -14.07 25.77 13.01
N ALA A 71 -14.44 26.28 14.19
CA ALA A 71 -13.77 27.42 14.81
C ALA A 71 -12.31 27.13 15.20
N LYS A 72 -11.99 25.88 15.56
CA LYS A 72 -10.62 25.46 15.88
C LYS A 72 -9.73 25.38 14.63
N GLU A 73 -10.26 24.84 13.55
CA GLU A 73 -9.50 24.54 12.33
C GLU A 73 -9.29 25.75 11.41
N PHE A 74 -10.09 26.80 11.57
CA PHE A 74 -10.02 28.03 10.77
C PHE A 74 -9.93 29.26 11.67
N PRO A 75 -8.73 29.62 12.16
CA PRO A 75 -8.55 30.82 12.98
C PRO A 75 -8.74 32.13 12.19
N ASN A 76 -8.58 32.09 10.86
CA ASN A 76 -8.87 33.23 9.96
C ASN A 76 -10.24 33.06 9.31
N GLU A 77 -11.24 33.70 9.91
CA GLU A 77 -12.66 33.60 9.51
C GLU A 77 -12.91 34.19 8.13
N CYS A 78 -12.19 35.26 7.77
CA CYS A 78 -12.46 36.08 6.58
C CYS A 78 -12.37 35.30 5.26
N THR A 79 -11.56 34.24 5.18
CA THR A 79 -11.35 33.50 3.93
C THR A 79 -12.53 32.58 3.59
N TYR A 80 -13.32 32.17 4.59
CA TYR A 80 -14.36 31.14 4.42
C TYR A 80 -15.77 31.59 4.81
N THR A 81 -15.98 32.87 5.10
CA THR A 81 -17.31 33.42 5.47
C THR A 81 -18.38 33.23 4.40
N HIS A 82 -17.99 33.04 3.15
CA HIS A 82 -18.92 32.77 2.04
C HIS A 82 -19.40 31.30 2.00
N LEU A 83 -18.76 30.40 2.76
CA LEU A 83 -19.11 28.98 2.80
C LEU A 83 -20.15 28.69 3.88
N GLY A 84 -21.12 27.85 3.55
CA GLY A 84 -22.09 27.35 4.52
C GLY A 84 -21.50 26.33 5.49
N PHE A 85 -22.19 26.13 6.62
CA PHE A 85 -21.79 25.23 7.72
C PHE A 85 -21.31 23.84 7.25
N ARG A 86 -22.04 23.21 6.33
CA ARG A 86 -21.71 21.85 5.87
C ARG A 86 -20.40 21.82 5.07
N ALA A 87 -20.15 22.82 4.24
CA ALA A 87 -18.89 22.93 3.50
C ALA A 87 -17.73 23.16 4.47
N LEU A 88 -17.88 24.13 5.38
CA LEU A 88 -16.89 24.42 6.42
C LEU A 88 -16.52 23.17 7.23
N TYR A 89 -17.52 22.40 7.67
CA TYR A 89 -17.27 21.18 8.44
C TYR A 89 -16.50 20.12 7.64
N GLU A 90 -16.88 19.86 6.39
CA GLU A 90 -16.17 18.85 5.59
C GLU A 90 -14.72 19.27 5.33
N ILE A 91 -14.46 20.55 5.04
CA ILE A 91 -13.11 21.08 4.86
C ILE A 91 -12.31 21.00 6.18
N ALA A 92 -12.92 21.36 7.32
CA ALA A 92 -12.28 21.30 8.64
C ALA A 92 -11.79 19.87 8.97
N THR A 93 -12.49 18.85 8.48
CA THR A 93 -12.13 17.45 8.75
C THR A 93 -11.06 16.87 7.81
N ILE A 94 -10.54 17.68 6.88
CA ILE A 94 -9.38 17.34 6.05
C ILE A 94 -8.14 17.94 6.72
N GLU A 95 -7.02 17.20 6.72
CA GLU A 95 -5.76 17.68 7.27
C GLU A 95 -5.32 19.02 6.62
N PRO A 96 -4.83 20.01 7.39
CA PRO A 96 -4.47 21.33 6.86
C PRO A 96 -3.52 21.30 5.66
N GLU A 97 -2.57 20.35 5.64
CA GLU A 97 -1.64 20.16 4.53
C GLU A 97 -2.32 19.70 3.25
N GLN A 98 -3.38 18.90 3.37
CA GLN A 98 -4.13 18.40 2.22
C GLN A 98 -5.07 19.47 1.68
N ARG A 99 -5.56 20.41 2.51
CA ARG A 99 -6.45 21.49 2.04
C ARG A 99 -5.80 22.38 0.97
N LYS A 100 -4.49 22.61 1.07
CA LYS A 100 -3.70 23.46 0.15
C LYS A 100 -3.23 22.74 -1.10
N LYS A 101 -3.30 21.40 -1.14
CA LYS A 101 -2.89 20.60 -2.29
C LYS A 101 -4.01 20.55 -3.31
N VAL A 102 -3.63 20.45 -4.57
CA VAL A 102 -4.54 20.13 -5.66
C VAL A 102 -4.87 18.64 -5.59
N HIS A 103 -6.15 18.30 -5.70
CA HIS A 103 -6.62 16.92 -5.74
C HIS A 103 -7.42 16.68 -7.01
N THR A 104 -7.24 15.49 -7.57
CA THR A 104 -8.08 14.97 -8.64
C THR A 104 -9.40 14.47 -8.05
N ILE A 105 -10.51 14.99 -8.56
CA ILE A 105 -11.85 14.63 -8.11
C ILE A 105 -12.25 13.29 -8.74
N PRO A 106 -12.60 12.26 -7.96
CA PRO A 106 -12.89 10.93 -8.51
C PRO A 106 -14.01 10.86 -9.55
N SER A 107 -15.06 11.68 -9.41
CA SER A 107 -16.22 11.65 -10.31
C SER A 107 -16.00 12.42 -11.61
N THR A 108 -15.34 13.57 -11.57
CA THR A 108 -15.18 14.46 -12.73
C THR A 108 -13.79 14.38 -13.37
N GLY A 109 -12.79 13.90 -12.64
CA GLY A 109 -11.38 13.93 -13.06
C GLY A 109 -10.76 15.33 -13.01
N GLU A 110 -11.50 16.35 -12.59
CA GLU A 110 -10.99 17.71 -12.50
C GLU A 110 -10.00 17.87 -11.33
N GLU A 111 -9.02 18.74 -11.52
CA GLU A 111 -8.04 19.09 -10.50
C GLU A 111 -8.41 20.41 -9.85
N LYS A 112 -8.76 20.37 -8.56
CA LYS A 112 -9.10 21.57 -7.77
C LYS A 112 -8.43 21.52 -6.40
N THR A 113 -8.30 22.68 -5.78
CA THR A 113 -8.03 22.79 -4.34
C THR A 113 -9.32 22.60 -3.56
N VAL A 114 -9.21 22.21 -2.29
CA VAL A 114 -10.36 21.81 -1.45
C VAL A 114 -11.37 22.97 -1.22
N ASP A 115 -10.90 24.21 -1.22
CA ASP A 115 -11.71 25.43 -1.09
C ASP A 115 -12.56 25.75 -2.33
N ALA A 116 -12.13 25.32 -3.51
CA ALA A 116 -12.86 25.50 -4.77
C ALA A 116 -13.83 24.34 -5.07
N MET A 117 -13.87 23.31 -4.23
CA MET A 117 -14.71 22.14 -4.39
C MET A 117 -16.10 22.31 -3.78
N THR A 118 -17.08 21.70 -4.41
CA THR A 118 -18.40 21.47 -3.82
C THR A 118 -18.31 20.48 -2.65
N VAL A 119 -19.30 20.51 -1.75
CA VAL A 119 -19.40 19.59 -0.61
C VAL A 119 -19.31 18.12 -1.03
N ARG A 120 -19.87 17.78 -2.20
CA ARG A 120 -19.83 16.41 -2.73
C ARG A 120 -18.41 16.02 -3.14
N GLU A 121 -17.73 16.87 -3.90
CA GLU A 121 -16.36 16.64 -4.36
C GLU A 121 -15.39 16.52 -3.16
N VAL A 122 -15.52 17.40 -2.15
CA VAL A 122 -14.73 17.32 -0.90
C VAL A 122 -14.88 15.96 -0.21
N ARG A 123 -16.10 15.40 -0.18
CA ARG A 123 -16.35 14.07 0.41
C ARG A 123 -15.74 12.94 -0.40
N GLU A 124 -15.78 13.03 -1.72
CA GLU A 124 -15.18 12.05 -2.62
C GLU A 124 -13.65 12.04 -2.45
N VAL A 125 -13.02 13.21 -2.45
CA VAL A 125 -11.58 13.37 -2.21
C VAL A 125 -11.19 12.85 -0.82
N LYS A 126 -11.95 13.22 0.22
CA LYS A 126 -11.72 12.72 1.58
C LYS A 126 -11.80 11.20 1.66
N LYS A 127 -12.75 10.59 0.97
CA LYS A 127 -12.88 9.12 0.91
C LYS A 127 -11.67 8.49 0.22
N ALA A 128 -11.25 9.05 -0.91
CA ALA A 128 -10.09 8.57 -1.66
C ALA A 128 -8.78 8.68 -0.84
N LEU A 129 -8.57 9.80 -0.14
CA LEU A 129 -7.43 10.00 0.76
C LEU A 129 -7.42 8.94 1.87
N LYS A 130 -8.57 8.69 2.51
CA LYS A 130 -8.68 7.68 3.57
C LYS A 130 -8.39 6.26 3.07
N GLU A 131 -8.83 5.92 1.87
CA GLU A 131 -8.54 4.63 1.24
C GLU A 131 -7.05 4.48 0.91
N LYS A 132 -6.44 5.53 0.36
CA LYS A 132 -4.99 5.57 0.10
C LYS A 132 -4.18 5.39 1.39
N ASP A 133 -4.54 6.09 2.45
CA ASP A 133 -3.86 5.97 3.75
C ASP A 133 -4.01 4.58 4.36
N LYS A 134 -5.19 3.96 4.21
CA LYS A 134 -5.42 2.58 4.65
C LYS A 134 -4.52 1.60 3.90
N LEU A 135 -4.43 1.73 2.57
CA LEU A 135 -3.56 0.88 1.75
C LEU A 135 -2.08 1.09 2.09
N LEU A 136 -1.67 2.34 2.31
CA LEU A 136 -0.30 2.66 2.72
C LEU A 136 0.05 1.98 4.05
N ARG A 137 -0.82 2.07 5.06
CA ARG A 137 -0.61 1.42 6.36
C ARG A 137 -0.52 -0.10 6.23
N GLN A 138 -1.41 -0.71 5.44
CA GLN A 138 -1.36 -2.15 5.19
C GLN A 138 -0.07 -2.58 4.48
N ALA A 139 0.41 -1.79 3.52
CA ALA A 139 1.66 -2.05 2.84
C ALA A 139 2.86 -1.91 3.80
N GLN A 140 2.85 -0.90 4.68
CA GLN A 140 3.89 -0.70 5.70
C GLN A 140 3.92 -1.84 6.73
N GLU A 141 2.75 -2.30 7.19
CA GLU A 141 2.66 -3.45 8.11
C GLU A 141 3.18 -4.73 7.46
N LYS A 142 2.82 -5.00 6.20
CA LYS A 142 3.34 -6.13 5.43
C LYS A 142 4.85 -6.04 5.23
N ALA A 143 5.36 -4.87 4.89
CA ALA A 143 6.80 -4.64 4.73
C ALA A 143 7.56 -4.88 6.05
N LYS A 144 7.01 -4.42 7.18
CA LYS A 144 7.59 -4.65 8.51
C LYS A 144 7.60 -6.14 8.89
N LEU A 145 6.51 -6.86 8.61
CA LEU A 145 6.43 -8.31 8.85
C LEU A 145 7.47 -9.06 8.01
N ALA A 146 7.53 -8.77 6.71
CA ALA A 146 8.52 -9.37 5.81
C ALA A 146 9.97 -9.08 6.26
N GLN A 147 10.24 -7.88 6.78
CA GLN A 147 11.55 -7.53 7.33
C GLN A 147 11.88 -8.33 8.60
N GLN A 148 10.89 -8.55 9.47
CA GLN A 148 11.06 -9.38 10.66
C GLN A 148 11.34 -10.84 10.30
N GLU A 149 10.56 -11.41 9.38
CA GLU A 149 10.75 -12.77 8.87
C GLU A 149 12.13 -12.95 8.22
N ALA A 150 12.54 -12.00 7.36
CA ALA A 150 13.87 -12.03 6.75
C ALA A 150 14.99 -11.95 7.79
N THR A 151 14.81 -11.15 8.85
CA THR A 151 15.79 -11.06 9.94
C THR A 151 15.86 -12.35 10.76
N GLN A 152 14.72 -12.98 11.02
CA GLN A 152 14.67 -14.26 11.72
C GLN A 152 15.33 -15.38 10.89
N ALA A 153 15.04 -15.44 9.59
CA ALA A 153 15.64 -16.38 8.65
C ALA A 153 17.18 -16.23 8.61
N ARG A 154 17.69 -14.99 8.56
CA ARG A 154 19.14 -14.72 8.63
C ARG A 154 19.76 -15.20 9.94
N LYS A 155 19.09 -14.99 11.08
CA LYS A 155 19.57 -15.47 12.38
C LYS A 155 19.58 -17.00 12.45
N SER A 156 18.55 -17.67 11.93
CA SER A 156 18.54 -19.14 11.86
C SER A 156 19.62 -19.67 10.92
N GLU A 157 19.84 -19.05 9.77
CA GLU A 157 20.91 -19.43 8.83
C GLU A 157 22.30 -19.31 9.48
N GLN A 158 22.55 -18.21 10.21
CA GLN A 158 23.79 -18.04 10.97
C GLN A 158 23.98 -19.10 12.06
N LEU A 159 22.92 -19.49 12.76
CA LEU A 159 22.97 -20.56 13.76
C LEU A 159 23.29 -21.91 13.11
N THR A 160 22.61 -22.26 12.02
CA THR A 160 22.86 -23.50 11.27
C THR A 160 24.29 -23.56 10.75
N ARG A 161 24.81 -22.44 10.22
CA ARG A 161 26.20 -22.36 9.75
C ARG A 161 27.21 -22.58 10.87
N LYS A 162 27.00 -21.99 12.06
CA LYS A 162 27.87 -22.24 13.22
C LYS A 162 27.84 -23.70 13.66
N GLN A 163 26.67 -24.33 13.66
CA GLN A 163 26.54 -25.76 13.99
C GLN A 163 27.26 -26.66 12.97
N LEU A 164 27.19 -26.33 11.67
CA LEU A 164 27.94 -27.05 10.63
C LEU A 164 29.45 -26.88 10.81
N GLU A 165 29.94 -25.67 11.09
CA GLU A 165 31.35 -25.40 11.37
C GLU A 165 31.84 -26.17 12.62
N GLU A 166 31.02 -26.30 13.68
CA GLU A 166 31.32 -27.12 14.86
C GLU A 166 31.38 -28.63 14.56
N ILE A 167 30.52 -29.13 13.66
CA ILE A 167 30.52 -30.53 13.23
C ILE A 167 31.75 -30.84 12.36
N GLU A 168 32.13 -29.93 11.45
CA GLU A 168 33.33 -30.09 10.61
C GLU A 168 34.63 -30.05 11.42
N GLN A 169 34.66 -29.35 12.55
CA GLN A 169 35.81 -29.30 13.46
C GLN A 169 35.91 -30.52 14.39
N GLN A 170 34.88 -31.38 14.47
CA GLN A 170 35.00 -32.65 15.19
C GLN A 170 35.78 -33.65 14.34
N GLU A 171 36.86 -34.20 14.89
CA GLU A 171 37.63 -35.26 14.23
C GLU A 171 36.71 -36.47 13.98
N PRO A 172 36.70 -37.03 12.76
CA PRO A 172 35.88 -38.20 12.44
C PRO A 172 36.29 -39.36 13.36
N GLN A 173 35.34 -39.87 14.16
CA GLN A 173 35.57 -41.12 14.89
C GLN A 173 35.61 -42.27 13.88
N ILE A 174 36.83 -42.73 13.58
CA ILE A 174 37.08 -43.91 12.75
C ILE A 174 36.60 -45.14 13.52
N VAL A 175 35.39 -45.62 13.23
CA VAL A 175 34.99 -46.98 13.59
C VAL A 175 35.46 -47.90 12.46
N GLU A 176 36.57 -48.58 12.68
CA GLU A 176 37.07 -49.61 11.77
C GLU A 176 36.03 -50.75 11.67
N ARG A 177 35.28 -50.78 10.58
CA ARG A 177 34.64 -52.00 10.08
C ARG A 177 35.36 -52.39 8.80
N GLU A 178 36.04 -53.52 8.84
CA GLU A 178 36.60 -54.20 7.67
C GLU A 178 35.49 -54.40 6.63
N VAL A 179 35.55 -53.62 5.55
CA VAL A 179 34.75 -53.86 4.34
C VAL A 179 35.69 -54.27 3.23
N VAL A 180 35.55 -55.52 2.81
CA VAL A 180 36.24 -56.15 1.70
C VAL A 180 35.95 -55.36 0.42
N LYS A 181 36.99 -55.01 -0.32
CA LYS A 181 36.92 -54.35 -1.63
C LYS A 181 36.17 -55.23 -2.64
N GLU A 182 35.03 -54.75 -3.11
CA GLU A 182 34.56 -55.03 -4.47
C GLU A 182 34.44 -53.71 -5.23
N VAL A 183 35.03 -53.71 -6.43
CA VAL A 183 35.04 -52.61 -7.37
C VAL A 183 33.68 -52.59 -8.05
N GLU A 184 32.86 -51.57 -7.77
CA GLU A 184 31.69 -51.26 -8.59
C GLU A 184 31.83 -49.88 -9.23
N ILE A 185 31.49 -49.86 -10.50
CA ILE A 185 31.65 -48.81 -11.49
C ILE A 185 30.86 -47.58 -11.06
N VAL A 186 31.50 -46.42 -11.00
CA VAL A 186 30.87 -45.12 -10.74
C VAL A 186 29.81 -44.87 -11.81
N PRO A 187 28.51 -44.80 -11.46
CA PRO A 187 27.48 -44.55 -12.46
C PRO A 187 27.39 -43.03 -12.76
N ASP A 188 27.19 -42.69 -14.04
CA ASP A 188 27.21 -41.31 -14.62
C ASP A 188 26.26 -40.30 -13.94
N ASN A 189 25.28 -40.79 -13.19
CA ASN A 189 24.32 -40.01 -12.42
C ASN A 189 24.96 -39.22 -11.26
N LEU A 190 26.01 -39.73 -10.62
CA LEU A 190 26.69 -39.03 -9.51
C LEU A 190 27.56 -37.86 -9.99
N LEU A 191 28.17 -37.98 -11.17
CA LEU A 191 28.92 -36.88 -11.81
C LEU A 191 28.01 -35.69 -12.12
N SER A 192 26.79 -35.96 -12.62
CA SER A 192 25.80 -34.92 -12.91
C SER A 192 25.30 -34.18 -11.67
N GLU A 193 25.32 -34.84 -10.52
CA GLU A 193 24.85 -34.29 -9.25
C GLU A 193 25.94 -33.44 -8.58
N ILE A 194 27.21 -33.85 -8.72
CA ILE A 194 28.38 -33.07 -8.31
C ILE A 194 28.49 -31.76 -9.11
N ASP A 195 28.20 -31.77 -10.41
CA ASP A 195 28.23 -30.53 -11.21
C ASP A 195 27.10 -29.56 -10.84
N LYS A 196 25.89 -30.06 -10.57
CA LYS A 196 24.78 -29.22 -10.05
C LYS A 196 25.12 -28.59 -8.70
N LEU A 197 25.73 -29.34 -7.79
CA LEU A 197 26.13 -28.84 -6.48
C LEU A 197 27.25 -27.81 -6.57
N LYS A 198 28.16 -27.94 -7.54
CA LYS A 198 29.20 -26.93 -7.82
C LYS A 198 28.60 -25.63 -8.36
N ASP A 199 27.64 -25.72 -9.27
CA ASP A 199 26.94 -24.55 -9.81
C ASP A 199 26.18 -23.81 -8.70
N GLU A 200 25.51 -24.55 -7.81
CA GLU A 200 24.78 -24.00 -6.66
C GLU A 200 25.73 -23.36 -5.63
N ALA A 201 26.88 -23.98 -5.34
CA ALA A 201 27.91 -23.39 -4.47
C ALA A 201 28.52 -22.11 -5.07
N SER A 202 28.73 -22.08 -6.40
CA SER A 202 29.22 -20.88 -7.10
C SER A 202 28.24 -19.71 -7.01
N PHE A 203 26.93 -20.01 -7.04
CA PHE A 203 25.85 -19.05 -6.91
C PHE A 203 25.80 -18.40 -5.51
N TYR A 204 25.89 -19.19 -4.44
CA TYR A 204 25.91 -18.65 -3.08
C TYR A 204 27.17 -17.83 -2.79
N LYS A 205 28.31 -18.19 -3.40
CA LYS A 205 29.55 -17.42 -3.31
C LYS A 205 29.42 -16.04 -3.97
N GLN A 206 28.88 -15.97 -5.19
CA GLN A 206 28.62 -14.67 -5.85
C GLN A 206 27.63 -13.80 -5.07
N LYS A 207 26.59 -14.41 -4.49
CA LYS A 207 25.62 -13.70 -3.65
C LYS A 207 26.28 -13.08 -2.41
N ALA A 208 27.20 -13.80 -1.77
CA ALA A 208 27.95 -13.31 -0.61
C ALA A 208 28.91 -12.17 -0.99
N ASP A 209 29.62 -12.29 -2.11
CA ASP A 209 30.54 -11.27 -2.61
C ASP A 209 29.81 -9.96 -3.00
N ALA A 210 28.58 -10.07 -3.51
CA ALA A 210 27.74 -8.92 -3.86
C ALA A 210 27.14 -8.19 -2.64
N LEU A 211 26.96 -8.90 -1.52
CA LEU A 211 26.44 -8.34 -0.26
C LEU A 211 27.52 -7.72 0.62
N SER A 212 28.81 -8.00 0.33
CA SER A 212 29.95 -7.58 1.16
C SER A 212 30.68 -6.32 0.65
N LYS A 213 30.27 -5.71 -0.47
CA LYS A 213 30.90 -4.50 -0.99
C LYS A 213 30.06 -3.26 -0.67
N ASP A 214 30.52 -2.50 0.31
CA ASP A 214 30.04 -1.13 0.53
C ASP A 214 30.68 -0.15 -0.46
N VAL A 215 29.82 0.80 -0.84
CA VAL A 215 29.96 2.05 -1.58
C VAL A 215 31.35 2.68 -1.52
N ASP A 216 32.15 2.52 -2.57
CA ASP A 216 33.02 3.59 -3.12
C ASP A 216 33.46 3.24 -4.56
N ASP A 217 33.35 4.26 -5.42
CA ASP A 217 33.96 4.44 -6.74
C ASP A 217 33.55 3.54 -7.92
N ILE A 218 32.56 4.04 -8.67
CA ILE A 218 32.67 4.38 -10.11
C ILE A 218 33.53 3.39 -10.94
N GLN A 219 33.07 2.13 -10.97
CA GLN A 219 33.13 1.22 -12.14
C GLN A 219 31.71 0.82 -12.56
N LEU A 220 30.74 1.70 -12.24
CA LEU A 220 29.36 1.36 -11.90
C LEU A 220 28.35 1.29 -13.05
N GLU A 221 28.69 1.46 -14.32
CA GLU A 221 27.68 1.32 -15.39
C GLU A 221 27.56 -0.13 -15.90
N GLU A 222 28.68 -0.79 -16.21
CA GLU A 222 28.66 -2.16 -16.76
C GLU A 222 28.28 -3.21 -15.70
N SER A 223 28.76 -3.02 -14.46
CA SER A 223 28.41 -3.87 -13.32
C SER A 223 26.98 -3.66 -12.83
N SER A 224 26.45 -2.43 -12.90
CA SER A 224 25.04 -2.17 -12.53
C SER A 224 24.08 -2.74 -13.56
N MET A 225 24.41 -2.69 -14.85
CA MET A 225 23.59 -3.30 -15.89
C MET A 225 23.55 -4.83 -15.77
N ASN A 226 24.69 -5.47 -15.51
CA ASN A 226 24.74 -6.91 -15.21
C ASN A 226 23.99 -7.25 -13.92
N TYR A 227 24.12 -6.43 -12.88
CA TYR A 227 23.37 -6.59 -11.65
C TYR A 227 21.85 -6.50 -11.85
N ILE A 228 21.37 -5.51 -12.62
CA ILE A 228 19.95 -5.33 -12.95
C ILE A 228 19.45 -6.51 -13.81
N ALA A 229 20.22 -6.93 -14.82
CA ALA A 229 19.88 -8.06 -15.67
C ALA A 229 19.76 -9.36 -14.86
N ASN A 230 20.74 -9.67 -14.02
CA ASN A 230 20.74 -10.86 -13.16
C ASN A 230 19.60 -10.81 -12.13
N LYS A 231 19.36 -9.65 -11.50
CA LYS A 231 18.22 -9.46 -10.58
C LYS A 231 16.89 -9.77 -11.26
N ASN A 232 16.68 -9.30 -12.49
CA ASN A 232 15.45 -9.55 -13.22
C ASN A 232 15.28 -11.03 -13.57
N VAL A 233 16.35 -11.71 -14.00
CA VAL A 233 16.34 -13.16 -14.26
C VAL A 233 16.07 -13.95 -12.98
N HIS A 234 16.67 -13.59 -11.86
CA HIS A 234 16.43 -14.25 -10.56
C HIS A 234 15.01 -14.06 -10.04
N ASN A 235 14.43 -12.87 -10.22
CA ASN A 235 13.03 -12.64 -9.89
C ASN A 235 12.10 -13.53 -10.72
N LEU A 236 12.40 -13.70 -12.02
CA LEU A 236 11.64 -14.59 -12.89
C LEU A 236 11.73 -16.05 -12.44
N ILE A 237 12.93 -16.52 -12.09
CA ILE A 237 13.13 -17.88 -11.53
C ILE A 237 12.30 -18.06 -10.26
N ALA A 238 12.33 -17.10 -9.34
CA ALA A 238 11.55 -17.18 -8.10
C ALA A 238 10.03 -17.24 -8.35
N TYR A 239 9.52 -16.49 -9.34
CA TYR A 239 8.11 -16.60 -9.74
C TYR A 239 7.77 -17.96 -10.34
N MET A 240 8.66 -18.52 -11.16
CA MET A 240 8.47 -19.86 -11.75
C MET A 240 8.48 -20.95 -10.67
N ASP A 241 9.40 -20.88 -9.70
CA ASP A 241 9.48 -21.82 -8.58
C ASP A 241 8.23 -21.76 -7.69
N GLY A 242 7.69 -20.55 -7.47
CA GLY A 242 6.41 -20.36 -6.78
C GLY A 242 5.26 -21.00 -7.54
N PHE A 243 5.14 -20.70 -8.83
CA PHE A 243 4.11 -21.28 -9.70
C PHE A 243 4.18 -22.82 -9.73
N LEU A 244 5.37 -23.42 -9.90
CA LEU A 244 5.55 -24.87 -9.97
C LEU A 244 5.18 -25.58 -8.66
N ARG A 245 5.40 -24.92 -7.52
CA ARG A 245 4.97 -25.42 -6.21
C ARG A 245 3.45 -25.46 -6.08
N ASP A 246 2.77 -24.45 -6.61
CA ASP A 246 1.32 -24.31 -6.51
C ASP A 246 0.57 -25.08 -7.60
N ALA A 247 1.18 -25.27 -8.77
CA ALA A 247 0.58 -25.88 -9.96
C ALA A 247 0.61 -27.42 -9.98
N VAL A 248 0.99 -28.08 -8.87
CA VAL A 248 1.05 -29.55 -8.79
C VAL A 248 -0.32 -30.16 -9.08
N VAL A 249 -0.44 -30.81 -10.25
CA VAL A 249 -1.67 -31.51 -10.64
C VAL A 249 -1.80 -32.81 -9.84
N SER A 250 -2.66 -32.77 -8.82
CA SER A 250 -2.99 -33.93 -7.98
C SER A 250 -3.64 -35.06 -8.77
N SER A 251 -3.62 -36.28 -8.23
CA SER A 251 -4.33 -37.44 -8.82
C SER A 251 -5.83 -37.17 -8.99
N LEU A 252 -6.45 -36.46 -8.05
CA LEU A 252 -7.85 -36.03 -8.13
C LEU A 252 -8.08 -35.09 -9.31
N MET A 253 -7.21 -34.08 -9.48
CA MET A 253 -7.31 -33.13 -10.60
C MET A 253 -7.16 -33.82 -11.96
N ARG A 254 -6.27 -34.81 -12.08
CA ARG A 254 -6.14 -35.61 -13.32
C ARG A 254 -7.44 -36.35 -13.64
N GLY A 255 -8.08 -36.94 -12.63
CA GLY A 255 -9.38 -37.58 -12.77
C GLY A 255 -10.45 -36.58 -13.23
N SER A 256 -10.53 -35.41 -12.58
CA SER A 256 -11.50 -34.36 -12.93
C SER A 256 -11.32 -33.83 -14.35
N ILE A 257 -10.07 -33.62 -14.79
CA ILE A 257 -9.74 -33.18 -16.17
C ILE A 257 -10.15 -34.26 -17.17
N ALA A 258 -9.87 -35.54 -16.89
CA ALA A 258 -10.24 -36.64 -17.77
C ALA A 258 -11.76 -36.75 -17.97
N THR A 259 -12.55 -36.48 -16.92
CA THR A 259 -14.02 -36.54 -16.94
C THR A 259 -14.71 -35.24 -17.38
N ALA A 260 -13.97 -34.14 -17.56
CA ALA A 260 -14.54 -32.85 -17.94
C ALA A 260 -15.19 -32.90 -19.35
N SER A 261 -16.12 -31.98 -19.60
CA SER A 261 -16.76 -31.83 -20.92
C SER A 261 -15.76 -31.41 -21.99
N ASP A 262 -16.02 -31.79 -23.24
CA ASP A 262 -15.13 -31.48 -24.37
C ASP A 262 -14.89 -29.97 -24.53
N ALA A 263 -15.93 -29.15 -24.38
CA ALA A 263 -15.80 -27.69 -24.39
C ALA A 263 -14.87 -27.15 -23.28
N THR A 264 -14.83 -27.81 -22.11
CA THR A 264 -13.93 -27.40 -21.01
C THR A 264 -12.50 -27.84 -21.28
N LYS A 265 -12.32 -28.98 -21.95
CA LYS A 265 -11.01 -29.48 -22.38
C LYS A 265 -10.42 -28.61 -23.49
N GLU A 266 -11.22 -28.20 -24.47
CA GLU A 266 -10.79 -27.25 -25.52
C GLU A 266 -10.32 -25.91 -24.93
N LEU A 267 -11.02 -25.41 -23.90
CA LEU A 267 -10.59 -24.20 -23.20
C LEU A 267 -9.28 -24.40 -22.44
N LEU A 268 -9.10 -25.57 -21.81
CA LEU A 268 -7.85 -25.95 -21.16
C LEU A 268 -6.71 -26.03 -22.18
N ASP A 269 -6.92 -26.66 -23.33
CA ASP A 269 -5.94 -26.80 -24.41
C ASP A 269 -5.47 -25.43 -24.91
N SER A 270 -6.40 -24.49 -25.14
CA SER A 270 -6.05 -23.11 -25.50
C SER A 270 -5.16 -22.41 -24.45
N ARG A 271 -5.34 -22.71 -23.16
CA ARG A 271 -4.48 -22.16 -22.10
C ARG A 271 -3.13 -22.86 -22.03
N VAL A 272 -3.08 -24.15 -22.32
CA VAL A 272 -1.83 -24.93 -22.43
C VAL A 272 -0.99 -24.40 -23.60
N GLU A 273 -1.60 -24.13 -24.76
CA GLU A 273 -0.93 -23.56 -25.92
C GLU A 273 -0.31 -22.19 -25.61
N ALA A 274 -1.07 -21.27 -25.01
CA ALA A 274 -0.56 -19.96 -24.61
C ALA A 274 0.63 -20.07 -23.62
N PHE A 275 0.60 -21.05 -22.72
CA PHE A 275 1.72 -21.30 -21.81
C PHE A 275 2.94 -21.88 -22.53
N GLN A 276 2.74 -22.74 -23.53
CA GLN A 276 3.83 -23.26 -24.36
C GLN A 276 4.49 -22.15 -25.18
N GLU A 277 3.71 -21.22 -25.74
CA GLU A 277 4.24 -20.03 -26.44
C GLU A 277 5.09 -19.17 -25.50
N PHE A 278 4.59 -18.88 -24.30
CA PHE A 278 5.36 -18.15 -23.28
C PHE A 278 6.70 -18.85 -22.96
N LEU A 279 6.70 -20.17 -22.79
CA LEU A 279 7.93 -20.93 -22.55
C LEU A 279 8.88 -20.88 -23.76
N ASN A 280 8.35 -20.84 -24.98
CA ASN A 280 9.15 -20.69 -26.19
C ASN A 280 9.79 -19.30 -26.26
N ASP A 281 9.05 -18.24 -25.95
CA ASP A 281 9.57 -16.87 -25.88
C ASP A 281 10.70 -16.74 -24.85
N LEU A 282 10.55 -17.37 -23.68
CA LEU A 282 11.62 -17.42 -22.68
C LEU A 282 12.88 -18.14 -23.19
N LYS A 283 12.71 -19.26 -23.91
CA LYS A 283 13.84 -19.99 -24.52
C LYS A 283 14.53 -19.12 -25.57
N ILE A 284 13.77 -18.41 -26.40
CA ILE A 284 14.32 -17.50 -27.41
C ILE A 284 15.08 -16.35 -26.73
N ALA A 285 14.46 -15.72 -25.71
CA ALA A 285 15.06 -14.64 -24.93
C ALA A 285 16.41 -15.05 -24.31
N LYS A 286 16.53 -16.28 -23.81
CA LYS A 286 17.79 -16.84 -23.28
C LYS A 286 18.90 -16.91 -24.33
N THR A 287 18.57 -17.15 -25.60
CA THR A 287 19.56 -17.25 -26.70
C THR A 287 19.95 -15.90 -27.30
N GLY A 288 19.33 -14.79 -26.86
CA GLY A 288 19.60 -13.44 -27.37
C GLY A 288 19.15 -13.19 -28.81
N ARG A 289 18.45 -14.14 -29.46
CA ARG A 289 17.87 -13.92 -30.79
C ARG A 289 16.63 -13.05 -30.68
N LYS A 290 16.62 -11.93 -31.41
CA LYS A 290 15.39 -11.15 -31.63
C LYS A 290 14.44 -11.96 -32.51
N ILE A 291 13.19 -12.06 -32.07
CA ILE A 291 12.09 -12.54 -32.89
C ILE A 291 11.91 -11.51 -34.02
N ASN A 292 12.10 -11.93 -35.27
CA ASN A 292 11.66 -11.18 -36.45
C ASN A 292 10.23 -11.57 -36.78
#